data_AF-A0AAW2FJS0-F1
#
_entry.id   AF-A0AAW2FJS0-F1
#
_cell.length_a   1.000
_cell.length_b   1.000
_cell.length_c   1.000
_cell.angle_alpha   90.00
_cell.angle_beta   90.00
_cell.angle_gamma   90.00
#
_symmetry.space_group_name_H-M   'P 1'
#
loop_
_entity.id
_entity.type
_entity.pdbx_description
1 polymer ?
#
loop_
_entity_poly.entity_id
_entity_poly.type
_entity_poly.pdbx_seq_one_letter_code
_entity_poly.pdbx_strand_id
1 'polypeptide(L)'
;MRWIYEAIDRHWSIFTDDIEVRIMEEYSILSRKLVTYYTIIICGTLLVIIILPLTPIFLDIIVPLNESRPRLFAVEIEFRVNKTDYYFPIYCYISAVIIVGSIITLGTDTMHIICASHACSLFAAVR
;
A
#
# COMPACT_ATOMS: atom_id res chain seq x y z
N MET A 1 -6.65 13.52 -12.56
CA MET A 1 -5.18 13.49 -12.39
C MET A 1 -4.52 14.74 -12.96
N ARG A 2 -4.39 14.91 -14.29
CA ARG A 2 -3.64 16.03 -14.89
C ARG A 2 -4.05 17.42 -14.37
N TRP A 3 -5.36 17.70 -14.33
CA TRP A 3 -5.87 18.97 -13.85
C TRP A 3 -5.52 19.26 -12.37
N ILE A 4 -5.37 18.22 -11.54
CA ILE A 4 -5.02 18.35 -10.11
C ILE A 4 -3.57 18.81 -10.00
N TYR A 5 -2.67 18.17 -10.74
CA TYR A 5 -1.25 18.56 -10.75
C TYR A 5 -1.06 19.97 -11.27
N GLU A 6 -1.75 20.33 -12.36
CA GLU A 6 -1.74 21.71 -12.88
C GLU A 6 -2.32 22.71 -11.86
N ALA A 7 -3.32 22.34 -11.07
CA ALA A 7 -3.84 23.20 -10.02
C ALA A 7 -2.85 23.37 -8.86
N ILE A 8 -2.23 22.28 -8.40
CA ILE A 8 -1.19 22.31 -7.36
C ILE A 8 -0.04 23.23 -7.79
N ASP A 9 0.46 23.05 -9.01
CA ASP A 9 1.54 23.86 -9.58
C ASP A 9 1.18 25.35 -9.64
N ARG A 10 -0.02 25.68 -10.14
CA ARG A 10 -0.53 27.05 -10.13
C ARG A 10 -0.61 27.63 -8.73
N HIS A 11 -1.10 26.87 -7.74
CA HIS A 11 -1.16 27.37 -6.37
C HIS A 11 0.22 27.72 -5.84
N TRP A 12 1.23 26.88 -6.05
CA TRP A 12 2.61 27.20 -5.65
C TRP A 12 3.16 28.48 -6.31
N SER A 13 2.68 28.87 -7.49
CA SER A 13 3.07 30.13 -8.14
C SER A 13 2.32 31.37 -7.63
N ILE A 14 1.14 31.20 -7.02
CA ILE A 14 0.27 32.30 -6.56
C ILE A 14 0.69 32.78 -5.16
N PHE A 15 1.05 31.85 -4.28
CA PHE A 15 1.47 32.16 -2.92
C PHE A 15 2.94 32.60 -2.93
N THR A 16 3.18 33.89 -2.67
CA THR A 16 4.52 34.50 -2.70
C THR A 16 4.98 35.04 -1.36
N ASP A 17 4.08 35.13 -0.37
CA ASP A 17 4.45 35.56 0.98
C ASP A 17 5.24 34.45 1.70
N ASP A 18 6.31 34.84 2.37
CA ASP A 18 7.22 33.90 3.04
C ASP A 18 6.51 33.05 4.11
N ILE A 19 5.51 33.61 4.82
CA ILE A 19 4.77 32.90 5.85
C ILE A 19 3.82 31.89 5.21
N GLU A 20 3.09 32.30 4.18
CA GLU A 20 2.18 31.43 3.43
C GLU A 20 2.91 30.23 2.82
N VAL A 21 4.04 30.49 2.14
CA VAL A 21 4.88 29.46 1.51
C VAL A 21 5.42 28.49 2.56
N ARG A 22 5.87 29.00 3.71
CA ARG A 22 6.35 28.14 4.81
C ARG A 22 5.25 27.23 5.33
N ILE A 23 4.02 27.73 5.51
CA ILE A 23 2.88 26.89 5.93
C ILE A 23 2.62 25.80 4.90
N MET A 24 2.60 26.13 3.61
CA MET A 24 2.41 25.15 2.54
C MET A 24 3.52 24.08 2.53
N GLU A 25 4.77 24.47 2.77
CA GLU A 25 5.91 23.55 2.85
C GLU A 25 5.80 22.60 4.05
N GLU A 26 5.41 23.09 5.23
CA GLU A 26 5.22 22.27 6.42
C GLU A 26 4.21 21.14 6.20
N TYR A 27 3.07 21.44 5.57
CA TYR A 27 2.06 20.44 5.20
C TYR A 27 2.58 19.45 4.14
N SER A 28 3.36 19.93 3.16
CA SER A 28 4.00 19.07 2.15
C SER A 28 5.01 18.09 2.79
N ILE A 29 5.79 18.55 3.76
CA ILE A 29 6.72 17.70 4.52
C ILE A 29 5.95 16.69 5.37
N LEU A 30 4.88 17.11 6.04
CA LEU A 30 4.05 16.24 6.87
C LEU A 30 3.38 15.14 6.03
N SER A 31 2.72 15.49 4.93
CA SER A 31 2.08 14.52 4.04
C SER A 31 3.08 13.55 3.43
N ARG A 32 4.28 14.01 3.04
CA ARG A 32 5.35 13.12 2.58
C ARG A 32 5.75 12.11 3.65
N LYS A 33 5.92 12.53 4.90
CA LYS A 33 6.23 11.62 6.02
C LYS A 33 5.11 10.61 6.25
N LEU A 34 3.85 11.05 6.21
CA LEU A 34 2.68 10.17 6.35
C LEU A 34 2.62 9.12 5.23
N VAL A 35 2.80 9.54 3.98
CA VAL A 35 2.85 8.64 2.81
C VAL A 35 3.99 7.62 2.94
N THR A 36 5.18 8.05 3.35
CA THR A 36 6.33 7.15 3.56
C THR A 36 6.02 6.10 4.63
N TYR A 37 5.51 6.53 5.79
CA TYR A 37 5.17 5.62 6.88
C TYR A 37 4.05 4.64 6.49
N TYR A 38 3.01 5.14 5.84
CA TYR A 38 1.92 4.32 5.32
C TYR A 38 2.42 3.27 4.33
N THR A 39 3.29 3.67 3.39
CA THR A 39 3.89 2.76 2.41
C THR A 39 4.72 1.66 3.09
N ILE A 40 5.53 2.01 4.10
CA ILE A 40 6.32 1.03 4.86
C ILE A 40 5.41 0.01 5.55
N ILE A 41 4.33 0.47 6.18
CA ILE A 41 3.36 -0.43 6.83
C ILE A 41 2.75 -1.38 5.80
N ILE A 42 2.21 -0.86 4.69
CA ILE A 42 1.56 -1.68 3.67
C ILE A 42 2.53 -2.70 3.08
N CYS A 43 3.76 -2.29 2.76
CA CYS A 43 4.79 -3.22 2.28
C CYS A 43 5.14 -4.29 3.34
N GLY A 44 5.26 -3.92 4.60
CA GLY A 44 5.50 -4.86 5.69
C GLY A 44 4.38 -5.87 5.86
N THR A 45 3.12 -5.42 5.86
CA THR A 45 1.94 -6.27 5.93
C THR A 45 1.86 -7.22 4.72
N LEU A 46 2.14 -6.73 3.52
CA LEU A 46 2.19 -7.55 2.30
C LEU A 46 3.23 -8.66 2.40
N LEU A 47 4.43 -8.36 2.89
CA LEU A 47 5.47 -9.36 3.08
C LEU A 47 5.01 -10.47 4.05
N VAL A 48 4.41 -10.09 5.18
CA VAL A 48 3.87 -11.04 6.15
C VAL A 48 2.79 -11.93 5.52
N ILE A 49 1.85 -11.34 4.77
CA ILE A 49 0.76 -12.05 4.08
C ILE A 49 1.31 -13.05 3.05
N ILE A 50 2.39 -12.71 2.35
CA ILE A 50 3.02 -13.59 1.33
C ILE A 50 3.82 -14.72 1.99
N ILE A 51 4.53 -14.44 3.09
CA ILE A 51 5.42 -15.40 3.75
C ILE A 51 4.66 -16.42 4.61
N LEU A 52 3.59 -16.00 5.30
CA LEU A 52 2.83 -16.89 6.19
C LEU A 52 2.35 -18.19 5.51
N PRO A 53 1.71 -18.15 4.32
CA PRO A 53 1.33 -19.35 3.58
C PRO A 53 2.49 -20.26 3.20
N LEU A 54 3.68 -19.70 2.95
CA LEU A 54 4.87 -20.46 2.53
C LEU A 54 5.57 -21.17 3.69
N THR A 55 5.35 -20.71 4.93
CA THR A 55 5.96 -21.27 6.14
C THR A 55 5.82 -22.80 6.25
N PRO A 56 4.63 -23.42 6.09
CA PRO A 56 4.51 -24.89 6.12
C PRO A 56 5.34 -25.60 5.04
N ILE A 57 5.53 -24.99 3.85
CA ILE A 57 6.35 -25.58 2.79
C ILE A 57 7.83 -25.58 3.18
N PHE A 58 8.33 -24.46 3.70
CA PHE A 58 9.72 -24.39 4.17
C PHE A 58 9.97 -25.36 5.33
N LEU A 59 9.01 -25.49 6.25
CA LEU A 59 9.11 -26.44 7.35
C LEU A 59 9.09 -27.90 6.87
N ASP A 60 8.37 -28.22 5.79
CA ASP A 60 8.40 -29.57 5.19
C ASP A 60 9.79 -29.94 4.65
N ILE A 61 10.58 -28.95 4.23
CA ILE A 61 11.96 -29.15 3.74
C ILE A 61 12.97 -29.26 4.90
N ILE A 62 12.85 -28.37 5.91
CA ILE A 62 13.84 -28.26 6.99
C ILE A 62 13.60 -29.32 8.08
N VAL A 63 12.34 -29.55 8.44
CA VAL A 63 11.93 -30.50 9.48
C VAL A 63 10.78 -31.36 8.92
N PRO A 64 11.08 -32.38 8.11
CA PRO A 64 10.05 -33.22 7.53
C PRO A 64 9.28 -33.97 8.63
N LEU A 65 7.97 -34.08 8.47
CA LEU A 65 7.08 -34.88 9.32
C LEU A 65 6.60 -36.10 8.53
N ASN A 66 6.20 -37.16 9.23
CA ASN A 66 5.59 -38.35 8.59
C ASN A 66 4.25 -38.03 7.91
N GLU A 67 3.57 -36.96 8.34
CA GLU A 67 2.34 -36.46 7.74
C GLU A 67 2.53 -35.05 7.19
N SER A 68 1.84 -34.72 6.09
CA SER A 68 1.89 -33.41 5.46
C SER A 68 1.23 -32.33 6.34
N ARG A 69 1.92 -31.20 6.51
CA ARG A 69 1.37 -30.04 7.25
C ARG A 69 0.13 -29.45 6.55
N PRO A 70 -0.86 -28.93 7.29
CA PRO A 70 -1.99 -28.24 6.69
C PRO A 70 -1.50 -27.02 5.91
N ARG A 71 -2.00 -26.88 4.69
CA ARG A 71 -1.68 -25.76 3.81
C ARG A 71 -2.48 -24.53 4.19
N LEU A 72 -1.79 -23.41 4.38
CA LEU A 72 -2.38 -22.12 4.71
C LEU A 72 -2.57 -21.29 3.44
N PHE A 73 -3.68 -20.53 3.38
CA PHE A 73 -3.92 -19.53 2.36
C PHE A 73 -4.15 -18.18 3.04
N ALA A 74 -3.61 -17.11 2.46
CA ALA A 74 -3.80 -15.74 2.95
C ALA A 74 -5.27 -15.29 2.92
N VAL A 75 -6.03 -15.79 1.94
CA VAL A 75 -7.45 -15.52 1.76
C VAL A 75 -8.13 -16.84 1.47
N GLU A 76 -9.18 -17.15 2.21
CA GLU A 76 -9.98 -18.35 1.97
C GLU A 76 -11.00 -18.06 0.86
N ILE A 77 -10.79 -18.68 -0.29
CA ILE A 77 -11.68 -18.60 -1.45
C ILE A 77 -12.13 -20.01 -1.81
N GLU A 78 -13.39 -20.17 -2.20
CA GLU A 78 -13.89 -21.43 -2.72
C GLU A 78 -13.42 -21.59 -4.18
N PHE A 79 -12.55 -22.57 -4.41
CA PHE A 79 -12.11 -22.96 -5.73
C PHE A 79 -12.84 -24.24 -6.12
N ARG A 80 -13.28 -24.35 -7.38
CA ARG A 80 -13.89 -25.58 -7.93
C ARG A 80 -12.85 -26.70 -8.20
N VAL A 81 -11.65 -26.58 -7.61
CA VAL A 81 -10.52 -27.51 -7.74
C VAL A 81 -10.01 -27.90 -6.36
N ASN A 82 -9.35 -29.07 -6.26
CA ASN A 82 -8.76 -29.53 -5.01
C ASN A 82 -7.61 -28.59 -4.59
N LYS A 83 -7.78 -27.91 -3.46
CA LYS A 83 -6.81 -26.93 -2.94
C LYS A 83 -5.46 -27.56 -2.59
N THR A 84 -5.43 -28.84 -2.26
CA THR A 84 -4.19 -29.56 -1.90
C THR A 84 -3.35 -29.83 -3.13
N ASP A 85 -3.96 -30.31 -4.22
CA ASP A 85 -3.26 -30.66 -5.46
C ASP A 85 -2.81 -29.42 -6.23
N TYR A 86 -3.59 -28.33 -6.14
CA TYR A 86 -3.34 -27.07 -6.85
C TYR A 86 -2.80 -25.95 -5.93
N TYR A 87 -2.17 -26.33 -4.81
CA TYR A 87 -1.73 -25.38 -3.80
C TYR A 87 -0.89 -24.23 -4.36
N PHE A 88 0.19 -24.54 -5.11
CA PHE A 88 1.12 -23.53 -5.61
C PHE A 88 0.50 -22.60 -6.66
N PRO A 89 -0.22 -23.11 -7.70
CA PRO A 89 -0.97 -22.25 -8.61
C PRO A 89 -1.98 -21.32 -7.92
N ILE A 90 -2.74 -21.85 -6.94
CA ILE A 90 -3.73 -21.06 -6.18
C ILE A 90 -3.03 -19.98 -5.36
N TYR A 91 -1.95 -20.34 -4.67
CA TYR A 91 -1.12 -19.41 -3.90
C TYR A 91 -0.58 -18.27 -4.79
N CYS A 92 -0.02 -18.59 -5.95
CA CYS A 92 0.49 -17.60 -6.89
C CYS A 92 -0.62 -16.66 -7.38
N TYR A 93 -1.79 -17.20 -7.72
CA TYR A 93 -2.93 -16.41 -8.14
C TYR A 93 -3.40 -15.44 -7.05
N ILE A 94 -3.63 -15.96 -5.83
CA ILE A 94 -4.06 -15.14 -4.69
C ILE A 94 -3.03 -14.05 -4.37
N SER A 95 -1.74 -14.40 -4.35
CA SER A 95 -0.66 -13.46 -4.09
C SER A 95 -0.61 -12.36 -5.15
N ALA A 96 -0.76 -12.71 -6.44
CA ALA A 96 -0.80 -11.74 -7.52
C ALA A 96 -2.00 -10.77 -7.39
N VAL A 97 -3.19 -11.29 -7.07
CA VAL A 97 -4.39 -10.46 -6.84
C VAL A 97 -4.17 -9.50 -5.67
N ILE A 98 -3.62 -9.99 -4.55
CA ILE A 98 -3.31 -9.15 -3.38
C ILE A 98 -2.30 -8.06 -3.73
N ILE A 99 -1.20 -8.40 -4.41
CA ILE A 99 -0.16 -7.43 -4.80
C ILE A 99 -0.74 -6.35 -5.70
N VAL A 100 -1.48 -6.73 -6.75
CA VAL A 100 -2.08 -5.77 -7.70
C VAL A 100 -3.09 -4.88 -6.98
N GLY A 101 -3.97 -5.47 -6.16
CA GLY A 101 -4.94 -4.73 -5.36
C GLY A 101 -4.27 -3.71 -4.44
N SER A 102 -3.22 -4.13 -3.72
CA SER A 102 -2.49 -3.25 -2.81
C SER A 102 -1.73 -2.13 -3.52
N ILE A 103 -1.19 -2.34 -4.73
CA ILE A 103 -0.56 -1.28 -5.51
C ILE A 103 -1.60 -0.21 -5.90
N ILE A 104 -2.77 -0.64 -6.36
CA ILE A 104 -3.87 0.26 -6.75
C ILE A 104 -4.36 1.07 -5.54
N THR A 105 -4.60 0.39 -4.42
CA THR A 105 -5.04 1.03 -3.17
C THR A 105 -3.98 2.01 -2.66
N LEU A 106 -2.71 1.60 -2.60
CA LEU A 106 -1.61 2.47 -2.16
C LEU A 106 -1.50 3.73 -3.04
N GLY A 107 -1.59 3.59 -4.36
CA GLY A 107 -1.56 4.74 -5.28
C GLY A 107 -2.75 5.69 -5.07
N THR A 108 -3.94 5.13 -4.84
CA THR A 108 -5.16 5.91 -4.60
C THR A 108 -5.10 6.67 -3.27
N ASP A 109 -4.70 5.98 -2.20
CA ASP A 109 -4.62 6.54 -0.85
C ASP A 109 -3.55 7.62 -0.74
N THR A 110 -2.36 7.38 -1.31
CA THR A 110 -1.26 8.36 -1.27
C THR A 110 -1.62 9.62 -2.04
N MET A 111 -2.27 9.49 -3.20
CA MET A 111 -2.82 10.63 -3.93
C MET A 111 -3.85 11.40 -3.10
N HIS A 112 -4.77 10.68 -2.43
CA HIS A 112 -5.78 11.29 -1.58
C HIS A 112 -5.16 12.08 -0.41
N ILE A 113 -4.18 11.49 0.29
CA ILE A 113 -3.45 12.12 1.39
C ILE A 113 -2.77 13.42 0.93
N ILE A 114 -2.07 13.37 -0.20
CA ILE A 114 -1.37 14.56 -0.75
C ILE A 114 -2.37 15.64 -1.13
N CYS A 115 -3.46 15.30 -1.83
CA CYS A 115 -4.45 16.28 -2.26
C CYS A 115 -5.18 16.91 -1.06
N ALA A 116 -5.56 16.11 -0.07
CA ALA A 116 -6.21 16.60 1.15
C ALA A 116 -5.27 17.51 1.95
N SER A 117 -4.00 17.11 2.10
CA SER A 117 -2.99 17.92 2.79
C SER A 117 -2.72 19.25 2.07
N HIS A 118 -2.62 19.22 0.73
CA HIS A 118 -2.48 20.44 -0.08
C HIS A 118 -3.71 21.35 0.06
N ALA A 119 -4.93 20.81 0.02
CA ALA A 119 -6.12 21.62 0.24
C ALA A 119 -6.13 22.28 1.63
N CYS A 120 -5.82 21.52 2.68
CA CYS A 120 -5.70 22.05 4.04
C CYS A 120 -4.64 23.15 4.16
N SER A 121 -3.50 23.01 3.46
CA SER A 121 -2.44 24.00 3.52
C SER A 121 -2.84 25.33 2.89
N LEU A 122 -3.62 25.31 1.79
CA LEU A 122 -4.17 26.51 1.18
C LEU A 122 -5.10 27.26 2.15
N PHE A 123 -5.99 26.54 2.85
CA PHE A 123 -6.86 27.16 3.85
C PHE A 123 -6.09 27.70 5.06
N ALA A 124 -4.99 27.04 5.44
CA ALA A 124 -4.15 27.49 6.54
C ALA A 124 -3.29 28.70 6.17
N ALA A 125 -2.83 28.81 4.92
CA ALA A 125 -1.99 29.89 4.45
C ALA A 125 -2.75 31.23 4.32
N VAL A 126 -4.00 31.20 3.84
CA VAL A 126 -4.82 32.43 3.62
C VAL A 126 -5.48 32.93 4.92
N ARG A 127 -5.39 32.18 6.02
CA ARG A 127 -6.01 32.51 7.30
C ARG A 127 -5.10 33.39 8.17
#